data_AF-A0A8H5L9E0-F1
#
_entry.id   AF-A0A8H5L9E0-F1
#
_cell.length_a   1.000
_cell.length_b   1.000
_cell.length_c   1.000
_cell.angle_alpha   90.00
_cell.angle_beta   90.00
_cell.angle_gamma   90.00
#
_symmetry.space_group_name_H-M   'P 1'
#
loop_
_entity.id
_entity.type
_entity.pdbx_description
1 polymer ?
#
loop_
_entity_poly.entity_id
_entity_poly.type
_entity_poly.pdbx_seq_one_letter_code
_entity_poly.pdbx_strand_id
1 'polypeptide(L)'
;MEDQTDTLILQTRRVTRSMVKNDTSDTKVIKVEKRKVVPRKALAGIVLSASRIPPISRQRFGLIQETVGTDLYQLLVAAVLWNRTRGSQARPIFQKLISQYPTPTHLAEACFSDLADLIRPIGLYNSRAARFIAFAKTWLDKPPHKSRRYRKLHYPLQGDGLGIGRDEVLDEDDVRQGWEVAHLPSLGPYAIDSYRIFHRDILRGLADDWDGLNAVRGFEPEWKRVVPLDKELRAYLRWMWLKEGWIWDPETGDKIKASDGRMQRERDRSRSLSPEGFRVRK
;
A
#
# COMPACT_ATOMS: atom_id res chain seq x y z
N MET A 1 -26.24 35.32 -45.88
CA MET A 1 -24.95 34.79 -45.40
C MET A 1 -25.26 33.60 -44.53
N GLU A 2 -25.21 32.43 -45.19
CA GLU A 2 -24.74 31.12 -44.71
C GLU A 2 -24.03 31.13 -43.34
N ASP A 3 -24.10 30.11 -42.51
CA ASP A 3 -24.78 28.81 -42.51
C ASP A 3 -24.42 28.13 -41.17
N GLN A 4 -25.31 27.24 -40.71
CA GLN A 4 -25.03 25.96 -40.03
C GLN A 4 -24.00 25.84 -38.88
N THR A 5 -24.21 25.07 -37.80
CA THR A 5 -25.29 24.26 -37.21
C THR A 5 -24.63 23.66 -35.96
N ASP A 6 -25.35 23.46 -34.86
CA ASP A 6 -25.72 22.10 -34.45
C ASP A 6 -26.46 22.05 -33.10
N THR A 7 -27.78 21.88 -33.21
CA THR A 7 -28.44 20.58 -33.01
C THR A 7 -28.29 19.89 -31.64
N LEU A 8 -29.36 20.08 -30.86
CA LEU A 8 -30.26 19.04 -30.31
C LEU A 8 -29.83 18.25 -29.04
N ILE A 9 -30.53 18.44 -27.90
CA ILE A 9 -31.79 17.74 -27.49
C ILE A 9 -31.45 16.42 -26.73
N LEU A 10 -32.12 15.94 -25.69
CA LEU A 10 -33.52 15.95 -25.22
C LEU A 10 -33.41 15.88 -23.67
N GLN A 11 -34.03 16.77 -22.88
CA GLN A 11 -35.42 16.66 -22.39
C GLN A 11 -35.60 15.50 -21.37
N THR A 12 -36.33 15.61 -20.26
CA THR A 12 -37.40 16.55 -19.90
C THR A 12 -37.96 16.24 -18.49
N ARG A 13 -38.37 17.34 -17.81
CA ARG A 13 -39.67 17.56 -17.13
C ARG A 13 -39.98 16.76 -15.85
N ARG A 14 -40.80 17.26 -14.92
CA ARG A 14 -41.44 18.56 -14.63
C ARG A 14 -42.02 18.40 -13.22
N VAL A 15 -42.05 19.49 -12.46
CA VAL A 15 -42.97 19.67 -11.33
C VAL A 15 -44.08 20.59 -11.81
N THR A 16 -45.35 20.30 -11.46
CA THR A 16 -46.40 21.32 -11.28
C THR A 16 -47.50 20.87 -10.32
N ARG A 17 -48.14 21.89 -9.74
CA ARG A 17 -48.98 22.06 -8.54
C ARG A 17 -50.48 21.85 -8.83
N SER A 18 -51.28 21.36 -7.87
CA SER A 18 -52.36 22.12 -7.18
C SER A 18 -53.55 21.29 -6.64
N MET A 19 -54.11 21.83 -5.55
CA MET A 19 -55.52 21.88 -5.11
C MET A 19 -56.11 20.88 -4.10
N VAL A 20 -56.91 21.51 -3.23
CA VAL A 20 -57.41 21.20 -1.89
C VAL A 20 -58.75 20.44 -1.93
N LYS A 21 -59.01 19.58 -0.94
CA LYS A 21 -60.32 19.44 -0.26
C LYS A 21 -60.15 18.76 1.09
N ASN A 22 -60.71 19.39 2.13
CA ASN A 22 -60.89 18.86 3.49
C ASN A 22 -61.99 17.79 3.49
N ASP A 23 -61.87 16.77 4.34
CA ASP A 23 -62.99 16.33 5.19
C ASP A 23 -62.52 15.42 6.36
N THR A 24 -62.93 15.86 7.55
CA THR A 24 -63.32 15.14 8.77
C THR A 24 -62.64 13.84 9.22
N SER A 25 -61.97 13.97 10.38
CA SER A 25 -62.05 13.11 11.58
C SER A 25 -62.34 11.62 11.41
N ASP A 26 -61.32 10.80 11.66
CA ASP A 26 -61.47 9.70 12.63
C ASP A 26 -60.11 9.29 13.23
N THR A 27 -59.92 9.67 14.49
CA THR A 27 -58.68 9.48 15.24
C THR A 27 -58.62 8.06 15.78
N LYS A 28 -57.98 7.14 15.04
CA LYS A 28 -57.50 5.87 15.63
C LYS A 28 -56.09 6.04 16.18
N VAL A 29 -56.01 6.12 17.52
CA VAL A 29 -54.77 6.12 18.28
C VAL A 29 -54.09 4.76 18.11
N ILE A 30 -53.14 4.67 17.17
CA ILE A 30 -52.18 3.56 17.13
C ILE A 30 -51.01 3.96 18.02
N LYS A 31 -50.92 3.29 19.17
CA LYS A 31 -49.85 3.43 20.16
C LYS A 31 -48.54 2.94 19.52
N VAL A 32 -47.78 3.84 18.90
CA VAL A 32 -46.42 3.51 18.45
C VAL A 32 -45.53 3.46 19.68
N GLU A 33 -45.26 2.26 20.17
CA GLU A 33 -44.20 2.04 21.14
C GLU A 33 -42.88 2.57 20.55
N LYS A 34 -42.35 3.63 21.15
CA LYS A 34 -41.00 4.10 20.88
C LYS A 34 -40.04 2.99 21.29
N ARG A 35 -39.65 2.14 20.33
CA ARG A 35 -38.48 1.26 20.48
C ARG A 35 -37.29 2.16 20.82
N LYS A 36 -36.83 2.08 22.07
CA LYS A 36 -35.55 2.63 22.49
C LYS A 36 -34.49 2.02 21.58
N VAL A 37 -33.97 2.82 20.65
CA VAL A 37 -32.77 2.47 19.90
C VAL A 37 -31.63 2.50 20.91
N VAL A 38 -31.28 1.32 21.42
CA VAL A 38 -30.03 1.14 22.15
C VAL A 38 -28.92 1.50 21.16
N PRO A 39 -28.00 2.42 21.49
CA PRO A 39 -26.89 2.71 20.60
C PRO A 39 -26.12 1.40 20.43
N ARG A 40 -26.07 0.88 19.20
CA ARG A 40 -25.19 -0.25 18.88
C ARG A 40 -23.77 0.22 19.20
N LYS A 41 -23.25 -0.21 20.35
CA LYS A 41 -21.81 -0.19 20.63
C LYS A 41 -21.16 -0.81 19.40
N ALA A 42 -20.33 -0.02 18.73
CA ALA A 42 -19.51 -0.51 17.63
C ALA A 42 -18.80 -1.77 18.12
N LEU A 43 -19.09 -2.91 17.48
CA LEU A 43 -18.35 -4.14 17.71
C LEU A 43 -16.94 -3.90 17.18
N ALA A 44 -16.05 -3.43 18.05
CA ALA A 44 -14.62 -3.52 17.86
C ALA A 44 -14.29 -5.01 17.77
N GLY A 45 -14.18 -5.56 16.55
CA GLY A 45 -13.96 -6.98 16.41
C GLY A 45 -14.38 -7.59 15.09
N ILE A 46 -13.79 -7.13 13.99
CA ILE A 46 -13.49 -8.01 12.85
C ILE A 46 -12.02 -7.78 12.47
N VAL A 47 -11.12 -8.27 13.33
CA VAL A 47 -9.68 -8.29 13.10
C VAL A 47 -9.30 -9.66 12.54
N LEU A 48 -8.81 -9.68 11.31
CA LEU A 48 -8.00 -10.76 10.75
C LEU A 48 -6.83 -10.08 10.00
N SER A 49 -5.56 -10.43 10.14
CA SER A 49 -4.75 -10.88 11.28
C SER A 49 -3.58 -9.89 11.26
N ALA A 50 -3.41 -9.07 12.30
CA ALA A 50 -2.16 -8.36 12.51
C ALA A 50 -1.13 -9.45 12.85
N SER A 51 -0.24 -9.74 11.91
CA SER A 51 0.66 -10.89 11.99
C SER A 51 1.44 -10.81 13.31
N ARG A 52 1.32 -11.88 14.09
CA ARG A 52 2.10 -12.19 15.28
C ARG A 52 3.57 -11.78 15.07
N ILE A 53 4.00 -10.63 15.62
CA ILE A 53 5.37 -10.14 15.51
C ILE A 53 6.29 -11.22 16.11
N PRO A 54 7.20 -11.81 15.32
CA PRO A 54 8.05 -12.89 15.81
C PRO A 54 9.11 -12.37 16.78
N PRO A 55 9.64 -13.22 17.67
CA PRO A 55 10.80 -12.88 18.51
C PRO A 55 11.96 -12.31 17.70
N ILE A 56 12.78 -11.45 18.30
CA ILE A 56 13.95 -10.85 17.62
C ILE A 56 15.03 -11.88 17.28
N SER A 57 14.99 -13.05 17.91
CA SER A 57 15.85 -14.20 17.58
C SER A 57 15.49 -14.87 16.26
N ARG A 58 14.31 -14.60 15.69
CA ARG A 58 13.92 -15.13 14.38
C ARG A 58 14.67 -14.41 13.26
N GLN A 59 15.00 -15.16 12.22
CA GLN A 59 15.65 -14.59 11.04
C GLN A 59 14.69 -13.77 10.18
N ARG A 60 13.42 -14.20 10.06
CA ARG A 60 12.40 -13.59 9.19
C ARG A 60 11.16 -13.14 9.97
N PHE A 61 10.50 -12.09 9.49
CA PHE A 61 9.24 -11.58 10.04
C PHE A 61 8.01 -12.34 9.54
N GLY A 62 8.02 -12.76 8.26
CA GLY A 62 6.91 -13.42 7.56
C GLY A 62 6.17 -12.52 6.56
N LEU A 63 6.70 -11.35 6.22
CA LEU A 63 6.16 -10.53 5.14
C LEU A 63 6.41 -11.20 3.78
N ILE A 64 5.51 -11.01 2.81
CA ILE A 64 5.74 -11.54 1.45
C ILE A 64 6.94 -10.84 0.80
N GLN A 65 7.17 -9.57 1.14
CA GLN A 65 8.29 -8.77 0.67
C GLN A 65 9.65 -9.39 1.04
N GLU A 66 9.77 -10.11 2.16
CA GLU A 66 11.02 -10.82 2.50
C GLU A 66 11.30 -12.03 1.58
N THR A 67 10.29 -12.50 0.84
CA THR A 67 10.42 -13.60 -0.11
C THR A 67 10.67 -13.08 -1.52
N VAL A 68 9.97 -12.01 -1.92
CA VAL A 68 10.02 -11.49 -3.29
C VAL A 68 10.92 -10.27 -3.45
N GLY A 69 11.46 -9.76 -2.34
CA GLY A 69 12.15 -8.46 -2.28
C GLY A 69 13.40 -8.36 -3.14
N THR A 70 14.03 -9.47 -3.51
CA THR A 70 15.20 -9.51 -4.41
C THR A 70 14.81 -9.43 -5.89
N ASP A 71 13.52 -9.53 -6.23
CA ASP A 71 12.98 -9.37 -7.58
C ASP A 71 12.06 -8.14 -7.61
N LEU A 72 12.50 -7.07 -8.27
CA LEU A 72 11.77 -5.80 -8.30
C LEU A 72 10.37 -5.95 -8.90
N TYR A 73 10.24 -6.77 -9.95
CA TYR A 73 8.97 -6.97 -10.64
C TYR A 73 7.98 -7.68 -9.72
N GLN A 74 8.39 -8.79 -9.11
CA GLN A 74 7.56 -9.53 -8.17
C GLN A 74 7.18 -8.68 -6.95
N LEU A 75 8.13 -7.92 -6.39
CA LEU A 75 7.88 -7.01 -5.26
C LEU A 75 6.80 -5.98 -5.58
N LEU A 76 6.90 -5.33 -6.74
CA LEU A 76 5.94 -4.29 -7.13
C LEU A 76 4.58 -4.88 -7.53
N VAL A 77 4.54 -6.03 -8.20
CA VAL A 77 3.30 -6.74 -8.49
C VAL A 77 2.59 -7.16 -7.19
N ALA A 78 3.32 -7.69 -6.21
CA ALA A 78 2.76 -8.00 -4.89
C ALA A 78 2.20 -6.74 -4.21
N ALA A 79 2.93 -5.62 -4.23
CA ALA A 79 2.48 -4.37 -3.64
C ALA A 79 1.19 -3.83 -4.28
N VAL A 80 1.09 -3.91 -5.61
CA VAL A 80 -0.12 -3.49 -6.34
C VAL A 80 -1.30 -4.42 -6.02
N LEU A 81 -1.09 -5.72 -5.92
CA LEU A 81 -2.14 -6.71 -5.65
C LEU A 81 -2.72 -6.59 -4.22
N TRP A 82 -1.91 -6.17 -3.24
CA TRP A 82 -2.29 -6.04 -1.82
C TRP A 82 -3.12 -4.80 -1.51
N ASN A 83 -3.27 -3.88 -2.47
CA ASN A 83 -4.09 -2.69 -2.29
C ASN A 83 -5.56 -3.06 -1.99
N ARG A 84 -5.98 -2.84 -0.74
CA ARG A 84 -7.33 -3.18 -0.22
C ARG A 84 -7.65 -4.69 -0.27
N THR A 85 -6.65 -5.57 -0.21
CA THR A 85 -6.86 -7.03 -0.11
C THR A 85 -6.06 -7.62 1.03
N ARG A 86 -6.66 -8.57 1.77
CA ARG A 86 -5.96 -9.29 2.84
C ARG A 86 -4.91 -10.22 2.24
N GLY A 87 -3.72 -10.24 2.84
CA GLY A 87 -2.62 -11.07 2.34
C GLY A 87 -2.95 -12.55 2.23
N SER A 88 -3.76 -13.11 3.13
CA SER A 88 -4.20 -14.52 3.05
C SER A 88 -4.97 -14.84 1.76
N GLN A 89 -5.73 -13.88 1.23
CA GLN A 89 -6.47 -14.05 -0.03
C GLN A 89 -5.61 -13.69 -1.24
N ALA A 90 -4.72 -12.70 -1.11
CA ALA A 90 -3.88 -12.26 -2.21
C ALA A 90 -2.72 -13.22 -2.50
N ARG A 91 -2.18 -13.94 -1.50
CA ARG A 91 -1.06 -14.89 -1.68
C ARG A 91 -1.32 -15.96 -2.75
N PRO A 92 -2.43 -16.73 -2.73
CA PRO A 92 -2.69 -17.71 -3.78
C PRO A 92 -2.84 -17.09 -5.18
N ILE A 93 -3.43 -15.90 -5.28
CA ILE A 93 -3.61 -15.21 -6.56
C ILE A 93 -2.28 -14.70 -7.09
N PHE A 94 -1.43 -14.15 -6.22
CA PHE A 94 -0.08 -13.72 -6.58
C PHE A 94 0.76 -14.86 -7.15
N GLN A 95 0.74 -16.04 -6.50
CA GLN A 95 1.48 -17.20 -6.98
C GLN A 95 1.01 -17.64 -8.38
N LYS A 96 -0.31 -17.67 -8.61
CA LYS A 96 -0.86 -17.95 -9.95
C LYS A 96 -0.46 -16.88 -10.96
N LEU A 97 -0.54 -15.61 -10.58
CA LEU A 97 -0.21 -14.48 -11.46
C LEU A 97 1.26 -14.53 -11.88
N ILE A 98 2.20 -14.63 -10.95
CA ILE A 98 3.64 -14.68 -11.28
C ILE A 98 4.00 -15.97 -12.03
N SER A 99 3.32 -17.09 -11.76
CA SER A 99 3.51 -18.32 -12.53
C SER A 99 3.06 -18.19 -13.99
N GLN A 100 1.98 -17.43 -14.27
CA GLN A 100 1.48 -17.23 -15.64
C GLN A 100 2.15 -16.06 -16.35
N TYR A 101 2.52 -15.01 -15.61
CA TYR A 101 3.10 -13.77 -16.12
C TYR A 101 4.42 -13.45 -15.39
N PRO A 102 5.48 -14.25 -15.62
CA PRO A 102 6.71 -14.19 -14.84
C PRO A 102 7.56 -12.93 -15.10
N THR A 103 7.32 -12.22 -16.21
CA THR A 103 8.06 -11.00 -16.56
C THR A 103 7.11 -9.86 -16.94
N PRO A 104 7.60 -8.59 -16.93
CA PRO A 104 6.84 -7.46 -17.44
C PRO A 104 6.32 -7.68 -18.88
N THR A 105 7.07 -8.37 -19.74
CA THR A 105 6.65 -8.68 -21.11
C THR A 105 5.37 -9.51 -21.14
N HIS A 106 5.36 -10.63 -20.41
CA HIS A 106 4.19 -11.50 -20.31
C HIS A 106 2.97 -10.75 -19.77
N LEU A 107 3.16 -9.90 -18.74
CA LEU A 107 2.06 -9.15 -18.15
C LEU A 107 1.54 -8.02 -19.06
N ALA A 108 2.40 -7.43 -19.90
CA ALA A 108 2.02 -6.40 -20.86
C ALA A 108 1.20 -6.97 -22.03
N GLU A 109 1.48 -8.21 -22.42
CA GLU A 109 0.81 -8.97 -23.49
C GLU A 109 -0.41 -9.77 -22.98
N ALA A 110 -0.63 -9.80 -21.67
CA ALA A 110 -1.71 -10.55 -21.05
C ALA A 110 -3.08 -10.19 -21.63
N CYS A 111 -3.87 -11.22 -21.93
CA CYS A 111 -5.27 -11.04 -22.28
C CYS A 111 -6.03 -10.44 -21.10
N PHE A 112 -6.76 -9.34 -21.34
CA PHE A 112 -7.47 -8.63 -20.29
C PHE A 112 -8.49 -9.51 -19.56
N SER A 113 -9.27 -10.32 -20.30
CA SER A 113 -10.28 -11.21 -19.71
C SER A 113 -9.65 -12.25 -18.78
N ASP A 114 -8.55 -12.87 -19.22
CA ASP A 114 -7.92 -13.96 -18.50
C ASP A 114 -7.27 -13.45 -17.21
N LEU A 115 -6.61 -12.29 -17.29
CA LEU A 115 -6.05 -11.63 -16.12
C LEU A 115 -7.15 -11.16 -15.15
N ALA A 116 -8.25 -10.62 -15.67
CA ALA A 116 -9.41 -10.24 -14.87
C ALA A 116 -10.03 -11.44 -14.15
N ASP A 117 -10.14 -12.60 -14.82
CA ASP A 117 -10.67 -13.83 -14.24
C ASP A 117 -9.76 -14.40 -13.15
N LEU A 118 -8.45 -14.36 -13.36
CA LEU A 118 -7.46 -14.75 -12.36
C LEU A 118 -7.56 -13.90 -11.08
N ILE A 119 -7.82 -12.59 -11.22
CA ILE A 119 -7.89 -11.64 -10.10
C ILE A 119 -9.30 -11.61 -9.46
N ARG A 120 -10.34 -12.07 -10.17
CA ARG A 120 -11.74 -12.04 -9.73
C ARG A 120 -11.98 -12.42 -8.26
N PRO A 121 -11.33 -13.46 -7.68
CA PRO A 121 -11.58 -13.88 -6.30
C PRO A 121 -11.24 -12.84 -5.22
N ILE A 122 -10.40 -11.84 -5.52
CA ILE A 122 -9.97 -10.82 -4.55
C ILE A 122 -10.59 -9.43 -4.79
N GLY A 123 -11.53 -9.33 -5.72
CA GLY A 123 -12.27 -8.11 -6.03
C GLY A 123 -11.48 -7.07 -6.83
N LEU A 124 -12.18 -6.01 -7.27
CA LEU A 124 -11.63 -4.92 -8.09
C LEU A 124 -10.94 -5.39 -9.39
N TYR A 125 -11.29 -6.58 -9.87
CA TYR A 125 -10.53 -7.34 -10.85
C TYR A 125 -10.37 -6.64 -12.19
N ASN A 126 -11.42 -6.05 -12.76
CA ASN A 126 -11.32 -5.27 -14.01
C ASN A 126 -10.33 -4.11 -13.86
N SER A 127 -10.46 -3.33 -12.79
CA SER A 127 -9.57 -2.19 -12.54
C SER A 127 -8.13 -2.62 -12.27
N ARG A 128 -7.93 -3.78 -11.63
CA ARG A 128 -6.60 -4.33 -11.35
C ARG A 128 -5.94 -4.90 -12.59
N ALA A 129 -6.68 -5.65 -13.40
CA ALA A 129 -6.19 -6.17 -14.67
C ALA A 129 -5.74 -5.03 -15.60
N ALA A 130 -6.58 -4.00 -15.77
CA ALA A 130 -6.22 -2.81 -16.55
C ALA A 130 -4.94 -2.13 -16.01
N ARG A 131 -4.86 -1.97 -14.69
CA ARG A 131 -3.70 -1.36 -14.02
C ARG A 131 -2.42 -2.19 -14.17
N PHE A 132 -2.50 -3.50 -14.11
CA PHE A 132 -1.35 -4.39 -14.29
C PHE A 132 -0.81 -4.34 -15.72
N ILE A 133 -1.70 -4.37 -16.72
CA ILE A 133 -1.29 -4.24 -18.13
C ILE A 133 -0.66 -2.86 -18.36
N ALA A 134 -1.25 -1.78 -17.85
CA ALA A 134 -0.69 -0.43 -17.97
C ALA A 134 0.67 -0.30 -17.24
N PHE A 135 0.79 -0.88 -16.05
CA PHE A 135 2.03 -0.97 -15.28
C PHE A 135 3.13 -1.67 -16.07
N ALA A 136 2.82 -2.84 -16.62
CA ALA A 136 3.77 -3.64 -17.40
C ALA A 136 4.20 -2.93 -18.69
N LYS A 137 3.25 -2.32 -19.43
CA LYS A 137 3.57 -1.51 -20.62
C LYS A 137 4.47 -0.32 -20.29
N THR A 138 4.19 0.40 -19.20
CA THR A 138 5.04 1.52 -18.74
C THR A 138 6.43 1.03 -18.32
N TRP A 139 6.51 -0.16 -17.71
CA TRP A 139 7.79 -0.78 -17.37
C TRP A 139 8.63 -1.08 -18.60
N LEU A 140 8.04 -1.62 -19.67
CA LEU A 140 8.77 -1.93 -20.90
C LEU A 140 9.25 -0.65 -21.61
N ASP A 141 8.42 0.39 -21.65
CA ASP A 141 8.78 1.70 -22.23
C ASP A 141 9.89 2.39 -21.41
N LYS A 142 9.74 2.42 -20.09
CA LYS A 142 10.64 3.09 -19.15
C LYS A 142 10.96 2.15 -17.98
N PRO A 143 11.92 1.22 -18.13
CA PRO A 143 12.26 0.32 -17.03
C PRO A 143 12.85 1.10 -15.84
N PRO A 144 12.56 0.70 -14.59
CA PRO A 144 13.22 1.24 -13.42
C PRO A 144 14.74 1.19 -13.56
N HIS A 145 15.42 2.28 -13.23
CA HIS A 145 16.86 2.40 -13.40
C HIS A 145 17.44 3.26 -12.29
N LYS A 146 18.61 2.90 -11.77
CA LYS A 146 19.27 3.61 -10.66
C LYS A 146 19.55 5.08 -10.94
N SER A 147 19.75 5.43 -12.21
CA SER A 147 20.08 6.79 -12.62
C SER A 147 18.89 7.71 -12.92
N ARG A 148 17.66 7.20 -12.74
CA ARG A 148 16.44 7.95 -13.09
C ARG A 148 15.46 7.87 -11.95
N ARG A 149 15.16 9.01 -11.35
CA ARG A 149 14.19 9.15 -10.27
C ARG A 149 13.03 10.02 -10.74
N TYR A 150 11.84 9.69 -10.26
CA TYR A 150 10.60 10.39 -10.61
C TYR A 150 9.91 10.88 -9.34
N ARG A 151 9.18 11.99 -9.47
CA ARG A 151 8.43 12.53 -8.33
C ARG A 151 7.31 11.58 -7.89
N LYS A 152 7.00 11.62 -6.61
CA LYS A 152 5.71 11.19 -6.08
C LYS A 152 5.08 12.35 -5.31
N LEU A 153 3.95 12.84 -5.79
CA LEU A 153 3.25 13.94 -5.13
C LEU A 153 2.84 13.56 -3.70
N HIS A 154 3.12 14.47 -2.77
CA HIS A 154 2.80 14.34 -1.34
C HIS A 154 3.40 13.08 -0.70
N TYR A 155 4.61 12.71 -1.11
CA TYR A 155 5.34 11.59 -0.53
C TYR A 155 6.85 11.88 -0.50
N PRO A 156 7.54 11.60 0.62
CA PRO A 156 7.01 11.01 1.86
C PRO A 156 6.12 11.95 2.67
N LEU A 157 6.28 13.26 2.54
CA LEU A 157 5.54 14.26 3.30
C LEU A 157 4.57 15.06 2.41
N GLN A 158 3.58 15.67 3.05
CA GLN A 158 2.64 16.57 2.39
C GLN A 158 3.39 17.79 1.82
N GLY A 159 3.40 17.90 0.49
CA GLY A 159 4.06 19.00 -0.24
C GLY A 159 5.25 18.56 -1.07
N ASP A 160 5.79 17.36 -0.80
CA ASP A 160 6.88 16.81 -1.58
C ASP A 160 6.47 16.57 -3.04
N GLY A 161 7.42 16.78 -3.95
CA GLY A 161 7.24 16.59 -5.38
C GLY A 161 6.48 17.71 -6.12
N LEU A 162 6.05 18.78 -5.43
CA LEU A 162 5.37 19.91 -6.07
C LEU A 162 6.28 20.70 -7.03
N GLY A 163 7.57 20.82 -6.70
CA GLY A 163 8.57 21.52 -7.52
C GLY A 163 9.21 20.68 -8.63
N ILE A 164 8.61 19.54 -8.97
CA ILE A 164 9.09 18.64 -10.02
C ILE A 164 7.97 18.45 -11.05
N GLY A 165 8.29 18.55 -12.33
CA GLY A 165 7.37 18.34 -13.44
C GLY A 165 6.81 16.91 -13.50
N ARG A 166 5.68 16.72 -14.18
CA ARG A 166 5.02 15.41 -14.30
C ARG A 166 5.92 14.35 -14.93
N ASP A 167 6.63 14.74 -15.98
CA ASP A 167 7.47 13.87 -16.80
C ASP A 167 8.95 14.23 -16.66
N GLU A 168 9.29 15.09 -15.69
CA GLU A 168 10.66 15.44 -15.36
C GLU A 168 11.37 14.25 -14.71
N VAL A 169 12.58 13.96 -15.20
CA VAL A 169 13.43 12.88 -14.71
C VAL A 169 14.56 13.51 -13.92
N LEU A 170 14.70 13.12 -12.66
CA LEU A 170 15.82 13.51 -11.82
C LEU A 170 16.96 12.51 -12.02
N ASP A 171 18.17 13.00 -12.25
CA ASP A 171 19.37 12.18 -12.36
C ASP A 171 19.89 11.74 -10.97
N GLU A 172 21.09 11.18 -10.89
CA GLU A 172 21.68 10.72 -9.62
C GLU A 172 22.14 11.88 -8.72
N ASP A 173 22.54 13.00 -9.32
CA ASP A 173 23.15 14.15 -8.63
C ASP A 173 22.11 15.19 -8.17
N ASP A 174 20.88 15.09 -8.67
CA ASP A 174 19.80 15.99 -8.29
C ASP A 174 19.49 15.90 -6.78
N VAL A 175 19.54 17.03 -6.09
CA VAL A 175 19.30 17.11 -4.64
C VAL A 175 17.83 16.88 -4.27
N ARG A 176 16.90 16.99 -5.23
CA ARG A 176 15.47 16.81 -5.00
C ARG A 176 15.14 15.33 -4.80
N GLN A 177 14.09 15.07 -4.03
CA GLN A 177 13.64 13.70 -3.77
C GLN A 177 12.81 13.14 -4.93
N GLY A 178 13.08 11.89 -5.26
CA GLY A 178 12.34 11.11 -6.23
C GLY A 178 12.69 9.62 -6.10
N TRP A 179 11.94 8.79 -6.80
CA TRP A 179 12.04 7.33 -6.68
C TRP A 179 12.08 6.68 -8.06
N GLU A 180 12.91 5.66 -8.18
CA GLU A 180 13.28 4.97 -9.43
C GLU A 180 12.10 4.23 -10.07
N VAL A 181 11.04 4.04 -9.29
CA VAL A 181 9.82 3.31 -9.66
C VAL A 181 8.58 4.21 -9.71
N ALA A 182 8.67 5.49 -9.30
CA ALA A 182 7.48 6.31 -9.05
C ALA A 182 6.69 6.71 -10.31
N HIS A 183 7.28 6.60 -11.50
CA HIS A 183 6.59 6.81 -12.79
C HIS A 183 5.65 5.66 -13.15
N LEU A 184 5.84 4.48 -12.57
CA LEU A 184 4.99 3.34 -12.86
C LEU A 184 3.57 3.58 -12.33
N PRO A 185 2.53 3.37 -13.16
CA PRO A 185 1.16 3.60 -12.73
C PRO A 185 0.78 2.65 -11.59
N SER A 186 -0.15 3.09 -10.75
CA SER A 186 -0.68 2.33 -9.61
C SER A 186 0.25 2.17 -8.41
N LEU A 187 1.47 2.73 -8.44
CA LEU A 187 2.37 2.73 -7.29
C LEU A 187 2.00 3.87 -6.33
N GLY A 188 1.39 3.50 -5.21
CA GLY A 188 1.13 4.41 -4.09
C GLY A 188 2.27 4.42 -3.07
N PRO A 189 2.13 5.21 -1.98
CA PRO A 189 3.09 5.25 -0.87
C PRO A 189 3.52 3.87 -0.37
N TYR A 190 2.57 2.95 -0.19
CA TYR A 190 2.86 1.56 0.24
C TYR A 190 3.83 0.82 -0.68
N ALA A 191 3.66 0.94 -2.00
CA ALA A 191 4.52 0.26 -2.97
C ALA A 191 5.92 0.91 -2.99
N ILE A 192 5.99 2.23 -2.86
CA ILE A 192 7.25 2.96 -2.80
C ILE A 192 7.99 2.65 -1.49
N ASP A 193 7.30 2.61 -0.35
CA ASP A 193 7.89 2.18 0.93
C ASP A 193 8.38 0.73 0.85
N SER A 194 7.60 -0.18 0.24
CA SER A 194 8.03 -1.57 0.03
C SER A 194 9.30 -1.63 -0.84
N TYR A 195 9.36 -0.86 -1.92
CA TYR A 195 10.56 -0.74 -2.74
C TYR A 195 11.76 -0.21 -1.95
N ARG A 196 11.58 0.90 -1.21
CA ARG A 196 12.62 1.53 -0.39
C ARG A 196 13.16 0.58 0.69
N ILE A 197 12.28 -0.19 1.32
CA ILE A 197 12.66 -1.10 2.39
C ILE A 197 13.35 -2.36 1.86
N PHE A 198 12.90 -2.93 0.73
CA PHE A 198 13.29 -4.29 0.34
C PHE A 198 14.14 -4.41 -0.92
N HIS A 199 14.24 -3.37 -1.77
CA HIS A 199 14.91 -3.52 -3.07
C HIS A 199 15.73 -2.29 -3.52
N ARG A 200 15.50 -1.10 -2.96
CA ARG A 200 16.14 0.12 -3.47
C ARG A 200 17.66 0.05 -3.49
N ASP A 201 18.27 -0.49 -2.43
CA ASP A 201 19.72 -0.63 -2.34
C ASP A 201 20.29 -1.63 -3.37
N ILE A 202 19.55 -2.69 -3.67
CA ILE A 202 19.88 -3.68 -4.71
C ILE A 202 19.83 -3.03 -6.09
N LEU A 203 18.76 -2.29 -6.42
CA LEU A 203 18.64 -1.60 -7.71
C LEU A 203 19.80 -0.62 -7.93
N ARG A 204 20.24 0.05 -6.87
CA ARG A 204 21.34 1.02 -6.90
C ARG A 204 22.73 0.36 -6.89
N GLY A 205 22.80 -0.97 -6.69
CA GLY A 205 24.06 -1.71 -6.60
C GLY A 205 24.87 -1.35 -5.36
N LEU A 206 24.21 -0.98 -4.26
CA LEU A 206 24.83 -0.59 -3.00
C LEU A 206 24.99 -1.76 -2.03
N ALA A 207 24.15 -2.79 -2.18
CA ALA A 207 24.13 -4.00 -1.38
C ALA A 207 23.44 -5.15 -2.16
N ASP A 208 23.73 -6.40 -1.79
CA ASP A 208 23.12 -7.59 -2.39
C ASP A 208 21.72 -7.89 -1.82
N ASP A 209 21.41 -7.32 -0.66
CA ASP A 209 20.09 -7.36 -0.04
C ASP A 209 19.75 -6.01 0.61
N TRP A 210 18.58 -5.95 1.25
CA TRP A 210 18.15 -4.75 1.93
C TRP A 210 18.72 -4.58 3.35
N ASP A 211 19.43 -5.56 3.89
CA ASP A 211 20.07 -5.43 5.22
C ASP A 211 21.54 -5.00 5.11
N GLY A 212 22.04 -4.77 3.89
CA GLY A 212 23.40 -4.30 3.62
C GLY A 212 24.41 -5.42 3.40
N LEU A 213 23.98 -6.62 2.99
CA LEU A 213 24.87 -7.71 2.64
C LEU A 213 25.85 -7.27 1.54
N ASN A 214 27.15 -7.52 1.76
CA ASN A 214 28.25 -7.13 0.87
C ASN A 214 28.35 -5.62 0.56
N ALA A 215 27.71 -4.77 1.36
CA ALA A 215 27.83 -3.33 1.22
C ALA A 215 29.20 -2.81 1.70
N VAL A 216 29.57 -1.62 1.21
CA VAL A 216 30.80 -0.94 1.64
C VAL A 216 30.76 -0.59 3.13
N ARG A 217 31.94 -0.51 3.76
CA ARG A 217 32.05 -0.15 5.18
C ARG A 217 31.40 1.21 5.46
N GLY A 218 30.53 1.26 6.47
CA GLY A 218 29.81 2.48 6.85
C GLY A 218 28.53 2.74 6.06
N PHE A 219 28.14 1.83 5.15
CA PHE A 219 26.84 1.88 4.49
C PHE A 219 25.69 1.78 5.49
N GLU A 220 24.69 2.64 5.30
CA GLU A 220 23.43 2.57 6.05
C GLU A 220 22.29 2.20 5.09
N PRO A 221 21.64 1.03 5.28
CA PRO A 221 20.53 0.59 4.46
C PRO A 221 19.36 1.58 4.39
N GLU A 222 18.70 1.66 3.25
CA GLU A 222 17.61 2.61 3.00
C GLU A 222 16.43 2.43 3.95
N TRP A 223 16.13 1.21 4.40
CA TRP A 223 15.02 0.96 5.32
C TRP A 223 15.11 1.78 6.61
N LYS A 224 16.31 2.17 7.05
CA LYS A 224 16.54 2.99 8.25
C LYS A 224 16.02 4.42 8.11
N ARG A 225 15.71 4.86 6.89
CA ARG A 225 15.16 6.19 6.55
C ARG A 225 13.68 6.17 6.16
N VAL A 226 13.00 5.01 6.27
CA VAL A 226 11.59 4.86 5.86
C VAL A 226 10.68 4.96 7.08
N VAL A 227 9.64 5.80 6.99
CA VAL A 227 8.57 5.93 7.99
C VAL A 227 7.24 5.63 7.31
N PRO A 228 6.88 4.35 7.10
CA PRO A 228 5.72 3.96 6.32
C PRO A 228 4.41 4.20 7.10
N LEU A 229 3.32 4.43 6.39
CA LEU A 229 1.97 4.48 6.98
C LEU A 229 1.34 3.09 7.12
N ASP A 230 1.81 2.10 6.36
CA ASP A 230 1.25 0.76 6.40
C ASP A 230 1.54 0.05 7.72
N LYS A 231 0.51 -0.58 8.29
CA LYS A 231 0.59 -1.21 9.61
C LYS A 231 1.53 -2.42 9.66
N GLU A 232 1.65 -3.19 8.58
CA GLU A 232 2.50 -4.38 8.56
C GLU A 232 3.96 -3.96 8.33
N LEU A 233 4.22 -2.97 7.46
CA LEU A 233 5.55 -2.37 7.32
C LEU A 233 6.02 -1.69 8.61
N ARG A 234 5.14 -0.98 9.34
CA ARG A 234 5.45 -0.43 10.67
C ARG A 234 5.82 -1.52 11.68
N ALA A 235 5.07 -2.62 11.69
CA ALA A 235 5.37 -3.76 12.58
C ALA A 235 6.72 -4.40 12.23
N TYR A 236 7.02 -4.53 10.93
CA TYR A 236 8.30 -5.02 10.44
C TYR A 236 9.47 -4.12 10.87
N LEU A 237 9.38 -2.80 10.63
CA LEU A 237 10.46 -1.88 10.98
C LEU A 237 10.66 -1.76 12.49
N ARG A 238 9.60 -1.81 13.31
CA ARG A 238 9.73 -1.92 14.77
C ARG A 238 10.52 -3.16 15.18
N TRP A 239 10.29 -4.28 14.52
CA TRP A 239 11.00 -5.52 14.77
C TRP A 239 12.47 -5.43 14.32
N MET A 240 12.74 -4.86 13.14
CA MET A 240 14.10 -4.62 12.63
C MET A 240 14.91 -3.69 13.57
N TRP A 241 14.35 -2.53 13.94
CA TRP A 241 15.01 -1.61 14.88
C TRP A 241 15.26 -2.25 16.24
N LEU A 242 14.35 -3.10 16.73
CA LEU A 242 14.57 -3.79 17.99
C LEU A 242 15.68 -4.83 17.91
N LYS A 243 15.88 -5.50 16.76
CA LYS A 243 17.05 -6.38 16.56
C LYS A 243 18.36 -5.60 16.68
N GLU A 244 18.35 -4.35 16.24
CA GLU A 244 19.45 -3.38 16.36
C GLU A 244 19.55 -2.74 17.77
N GLY A 245 18.69 -3.13 18.72
CA GLY A 245 18.70 -2.62 20.09
C GLY A 245 17.99 -1.27 20.29
N TRP A 246 17.11 -0.88 19.37
CA TRP A 246 16.37 0.37 19.41
C TRP A 246 14.87 0.17 19.56
N ILE A 247 14.23 1.02 20.34
CA ILE A 247 12.78 1.16 20.34
C ILE A 247 12.43 2.32 19.42
N TRP A 248 11.76 2.00 18.31
CA TRP A 248 11.48 2.94 17.23
C TRP A 248 10.00 3.38 17.20
N ASP A 249 9.78 4.67 17.03
CA ASP A 249 8.48 5.29 16.87
C ASP A 249 8.06 5.33 15.38
N PRO A 250 7.00 4.63 14.96
CA PRO A 250 6.57 4.61 13.57
C PRO A 250 5.80 5.86 13.11
N GLU A 251 5.50 6.79 14.01
CA GLU A 251 4.85 8.06 13.66
C GLU A 251 5.89 9.13 13.34
N THR A 252 6.96 9.21 14.12
CA THR A 252 8.00 10.26 13.96
C THR A 252 9.27 9.74 13.29
N GLY A 253 9.55 8.44 13.38
CA GLY A 253 10.83 7.86 12.97
C GLY A 253 11.90 7.91 14.08
N ASP A 254 11.61 8.51 15.23
CA ASP A 254 12.55 8.63 16.35
C ASP A 254 12.85 7.27 16.97
N LYS A 255 14.01 7.18 17.62
CA LYS A 255 14.45 5.96 18.29
C LYS A 255 15.15 6.24 19.61
N ILE A 256 14.88 5.39 20.60
CA ILE A 256 15.58 5.37 21.88
C ILE A 256 16.25 4.03 22.10
N LYS A 257 17.39 4.01 22.80
CA LYS A 257 18.10 2.78 23.08
C LYS A 257 17.23 1.87 23.96
N ALA A 258 17.07 0.60 23.57
CA ALA A 258 16.36 -0.38 24.39
C ALA A 258 17.20 -0.72 25.63
N SER A 259 16.55 -0.84 26.80
CA SER A 259 17.23 -1.29 28.01
C SER A 259 17.63 -2.76 27.92
N ASP A 260 18.70 -3.14 28.62
CA ASP A 260 19.17 -4.54 28.63
C ASP A 260 18.08 -5.50 29.09
N GLY A 261 17.31 -5.12 30.11
CA GLY A 261 16.15 -5.90 30.58
C GLY A 261 15.05 -6.02 29.52
N ARG A 262 14.82 -5.01 28.67
CA ARG A 262 13.89 -5.10 27.54
C ARG A 262 14.42 -6.08 26.50
N MET A 263 15.70 -5.99 26.15
CA MET A 263 16.33 -6.89 25.18
C MET A 263 16.30 -8.34 25.67
N GLN A 264 16.62 -8.59 26.93
CA GLN A 264 16.60 -9.93 27.53
C GLN A 264 15.20 -10.55 27.45
N ARG A 265 14.15 -9.80 27.84
CA ARG A 265 12.76 -10.26 27.72
C ARG A 265 12.37 -10.64 26.29
N GLU A 266 12.90 -9.93 25.30
CA GLU A 266 12.61 -10.19 23.88
C GLU A 266 13.41 -11.37 23.31
N ARG A 267 14.60 -11.66 23.86
CA ARG A 267 15.36 -12.88 23.55
C ARG A 267 14.72 -14.13 24.16
N ASP A 268 14.25 -14.03 25.41
CA ASP A 268 13.62 -15.14 26.14
C ASP A 268 12.17 -15.41 25.68
N ARG A 269 11.65 -14.54 24.80
CA ARG A 269 10.27 -14.60 24.33
C ARG A 269 10.04 -15.82 23.44
N SER A 270 9.25 -16.77 23.92
CA SER A 270 8.86 -17.96 23.16
C SER A 270 7.66 -17.77 22.23
N ARG A 271 6.87 -16.70 22.41
CA ARG A 271 5.60 -16.46 21.67
C ARG A 271 5.58 -15.10 20.97
N SER A 272 4.94 -15.05 19.82
CA SER A 272 4.76 -13.80 19.07
C SER A 272 3.71 -12.86 19.70
N LEU A 273 3.89 -11.55 19.53
CA LEU A 273 2.98 -10.51 20.06
C LEU A 273 2.10 -9.86 18.99
N SER A 274 1.00 -9.22 19.38
CA SER A 274 0.31 -8.28 18.49
C SER A 274 1.14 -7.00 18.32
N PRO A 275 0.95 -6.24 17.23
CA PRO A 275 1.61 -4.94 17.07
C PRO A 275 1.32 -3.91 18.17
N GLU A 276 0.22 -4.04 18.90
CA GLU A 276 -0.10 -3.16 20.04
C GLU A 276 0.73 -3.50 21.29
N GLY A 277 1.25 -4.72 21.40
CA GLY A 277 2.09 -5.16 22.53
C GLY A 277 3.48 -4.53 22.57
N PHE A 278 3.85 -3.73 21.57
CA PHE A 278 5.15 -3.06 21.47
C PHE A 278 5.17 -1.63 22.03
N ARG A 279 4.06 -1.14 22.60
CA ARG A 279 4.03 0.21 23.17
C ARG A 279 5.01 0.31 24.35
N VAL A 280 5.89 1.31 24.28
CA VAL A 280 6.68 1.76 25.44
C VAL A 280 5.68 2.24 26.48
N ARG A 281 5.70 1.64 27.67
CA ARG A 281 5.06 2.28 28.83
C ARG A 281 5.88 3.54 29.10
N LYS A 282 5.27 4.71 28.88
CA LYS A 282 5.82 5.99 29.33
C LYS A 282 6.07 5.95 30.83
#